data_AF-A0ABD2URV3-F1
#
_entry.id   AF-A0ABD2URV3-F1
#
_cell.length_a   1.000
_cell.length_b   1.000
_cell.length_c   1.000
_cell.angle_alpha   90.00
_cell.angle_beta   90.00
_cell.angle_gamma   90.00
#
_symmetry.space_group_name_H-M   'P 1'
#
loop_
_entity.id
_entity.type
_entity.pdbx_description
1 polymer ?
#
loop_
_entity_poly.entity_id
_entity_poly.type
_entity_poly.pdbx_seq_one_letter_code
_entity_poly.pdbx_strand_id
1 'polypeptide(L)'
;MDVGISVLIGLKSVTLFILFASLKNYGYPLLSIPCLYASLVSLLVSLAANPSIDLPILLGKNSDGTFPIWSLVMFSPYLYFVRGFSALRRMKSGEPPYSEISEGLYVGGWPCSLDKLPPGNPAIIDCTSEMPRMLEFTGNHAFLCIPTWETRSPQPADIEVPVKWACRKRAQKIPVFIHCAY
;
A
#
# COMPACT_ATOMS: atom_id res chain seq x y z
N MET A 1 5.92 7.04 20.63
CA MET A 1 5.37 5.78 20.08
C MET A 1 4.48 6.18 18.94
N ASP A 2 4.94 6.03 17.71
CA ASP A 2 4.11 6.32 16.55
C ASP A 2 2.91 5.38 16.56
N VAL A 3 1.72 5.96 16.38
CA VAL A 3 0.46 5.21 16.38
C VAL A 3 0.44 4.35 15.11
N GLY A 4 0.61 3.04 15.25
CA GLY A 4 0.63 2.12 14.11
C GLY A 4 -0.68 2.10 13.33
N ILE A 5 -0.63 1.64 12.08
CA ILE A 5 -1.79 1.66 11.17
C ILE A 5 -3.02 0.97 11.74
N SER A 6 -2.84 -0.13 12.48
CA SER A 6 -3.93 -0.86 13.14
C SER A 6 -4.78 0.04 14.05
N VAL A 7 -4.15 0.89 14.87
CA VAL A 7 -4.85 1.77 15.81
C VAL A 7 -5.55 2.92 15.05
N LEU A 8 -4.85 3.55 14.09
CA LEU A 8 -5.42 4.65 13.30
C LEU A 8 -6.66 4.21 12.50
N ILE A 9 -6.57 3.04 11.85
CA ILE A 9 -7.67 2.48 11.08
C ILE A 9 -8.78 1.94 11.99
N GLY A 10 -8.44 1.44 13.18
CA GLY A 10 -9.41 1.05 14.20
C GLY A 10 -10.23 2.25 14.70
N LEU A 11 -9.58 3.38 14.97
CA LEU A 11 -10.27 4.62 15.35
C LEU A 11 -11.18 5.11 14.21
N LYS A 12 -10.69 5.10 12.97
CA LYS A 12 -11.50 5.41 11.77
C LYS A 12 -12.75 4.51 11.69
N SER A 13 -12.60 3.21 11.97
CA SER A 13 -13.72 2.27 11.98
C SER A 13 -14.81 2.66 12.99
N VAL A 14 -14.41 2.98 14.23
CA VAL A 14 -15.34 3.41 15.30
C VAL A 14 -16.04 4.72 14.92
N THR A 15 -15.30 5.72 14.44
CA THR A 15 -15.88 7.00 14.01
C THR A 15 -16.92 6.82 12.90
N LEU A 16 -16.63 5.98 11.89
CA LEU A 16 -17.55 5.68 10.80
C LEU A 16 -18.79 4.90 11.28
N PHE A 17 -18.64 4.03 12.28
CA PHE A 17 -19.76 3.31 12.89
C PHE A 17 -20.70 4.25 13.65
N ILE A 18 -20.14 5.18 14.44
CA ILE A 18 -20.91 6.21 15.13
C ILE A 18 -21.66 7.08 14.12
N LEU A 19 -20.99 7.49 13.04
CA LEU A 19 -21.63 8.26 11.97
C LEU A 19 -22.78 7.48 11.30
N PHE A 20 -22.59 6.19 11.03
CA PHE A 20 -23.65 5.31 10.56
C PHE A 20 -24.85 5.28 11.50
N ALA A 21 -24.62 5.06 12.80
CA ALA A 21 -25.69 5.00 13.80
C ALA A 21 -26.46 6.32 13.89
N SER A 22 -25.75 7.45 13.89
CA SER A 22 -26.34 8.78 13.88
C SER A 22 -27.20 9.03 12.63
N LEU A 23 -26.66 8.80 11.43
CA LEU A 23 -27.38 8.98 10.17
C LEU A 23 -28.64 8.10 10.09
N LYS A 24 -28.54 6.86 10.57
CA LYS A 24 -29.69 5.95 10.64
C LYS A 24 -30.77 6.48 11.59
N ASN A 25 -30.38 6.99 12.77
CA ASN A 25 -31.30 7.56 13.75
C ASN A 25 -31.99 8.85 13.26
N TYR A 26 -31.30 9.66 12.46
CA TYR A 26 -31.87 10.87 11.84
C TYR A 26 -32.73 10.57 10.59
N GLY A 27 -32.94 9.30 10.21
CA GLY A 27 -33.81 8.93 9.10
C GLY A 27 -33.14 8.95 7.72
N TYR A 28 -31.80 8.87 7.64
CA TYR A 28 -31.03 8.81 6.39
C TYR A 28 -30.40 7.42 6.14
N PRO A 29 -31.19 6.34 5.97
CA PRO A 29 -30.65 4.98 5.89
C PRO A 29 -29.80 4.73 4.64
N LEU A 30 -30.13 5.35 3.51
CA LEU A 30 -29.35 5.20 2.27
C LEU A 30 -27.94 5.79 2.40
N LEU A 31 -27.83 6.96 3.04
CA LEU A 31 -26.55 7.64 3.25
C LEU A 31 -25.69 6.95 4.34
N SER A 32 -26.31 6.18 5.23
CA SER A 32 -25.61 5.49 6.30
C SER A 32 -24.92 4.20 5.84
N ILE A 33 -25.41 3.55 4.78
CA ILE A 33 -24.85 2.28 4.25
C ILE A 33 -23.36 2.39 3.88
N PRO A 34 -22.88 3.41 3.12
CA PRO A 34 -21.46 3.56 2.84
C PRO A 34 -20.60 3.73 4.10
N CYS A 35 -21.13 4.39 5.14
CA CYS A 35 -20.43 4.55 6.42
C CYS A 35 -20.26 3.21 7.14
N LEU A 36 -21.31 2.38 7.17
CA LEU A 36 -21.22 1.03 7.72
C LEU A 36 -20.24 0.17 6.93
N TYR A 37 -20.32 0.21 5.61
CA TYR A 37 -19.43 -0.53 4.73
C TYR A 37 -17.95 -0.17 4.99
N ALA A 38 -17.63 1.13 4.97
CA ALA A 38 -16.29 1.62 5.24
C ALA A 38 -15.82 1.32 6.67
N SER A 39 -16.73 1.32 7.64
CA SER A 39 -16.44 0.95 9.04
C SER A 39 -16.04 -0.52 9.17
N LEU A 40 -16.82 -1.44 8.59
CA LEU A 40 -16.54 -2.88 8.64
C LEU A 40 -15.24 -3.25 7.93
N VAL A 41 -15.00 -2.66 6.75
CA VAL A 41 -13.74 -2.83 6.01
C VAL A 41 -12.56 -2.30 6.84
N SER A 42 -12.70 -1.12 7.46
CA SER A 42 -11.65 -0.56 8.32
C SER A 42 -11.40 -1.44 9.54
N LEU A 43 -12.44 -2.01 10.16
CA LEU A 43 -12.27 -2.94 11.28
C LEU A 43 -11.46 -4.18 10.86
N LEU A 44 -11.83 -4.80 9.74
CA LEU A 44 -11.14 -5.98 9.23
C LEU A 44 -9.66 -5.69 8.94
N VAL A 45 -9.36 -4.56 8.28
CA VAL A 45 -7.97 -4.15 8.01
C VAL A 45 -7.21 -3.84 9.30
N SER A 46 -7.84 -3.17 10.28
CA SER A 46 -7.24 -2.87 11.58
C SER A 46 -6.81 -4.14 12.32
N LEU A 47 -7.68 -5.17 12.30
CA LEU A 47 -7.38 -6.48 12.87
C LEU A 47 -6.25 -7.17 12.10
N ALA A 48 -6.31 -7.21 10.77
CA ALA A 48 -5.28 -7.87 9.96
C ALA A 48 -3.89 -7.19 10.05
N ALA A 49 -3.85 -5.88 10.28
CA ALA A 49 -2.61 -5.11 10.47
C ALA A 49 -2.12 -5.08 11.93
N ASN A 50 -2.86 -5.71 12.86
CA ASN A 50 -2.44 -5.87 14.23
C ASN A 50 -1.14 -6.68 14.27
N PRO A 51 -0.11 -6.28 15.06
CA PRO A 51 1.18 -6.98 15.04
C PRO A 51 1.10 -8.43 15.53
N SER A 52 0.06 -8.81 16.26
CA SER A 52 -0.18 -10.21 16.66
C SER A 52 -0.82 -11.07 15.56
N ILE A 53 -1.36 -10.46 14.51
CA ILE A 53 -2.02 -11.15 13.39
C ILE A 53 -1.17 -11.05 12.11
N ASP A 54 -0.73 -9.84 11.75
CA ASP A 54 0.16 -9.53 10.63
C ASP A 54 -0.18 -10.29 9.33
N LEU A 55 -1.36 -10.02 8.77
CA LEU A 55 -1.87 -10.69 7.56
C LEU A 55 -1.86 -9.76 6.33
N PRO A 56 -0.68 -9.42 5.76
CA PRO A 56 -0.57 -8.46 4.65
C PRO A 56 -1.22 -8.95 3.34
N ILE A 57 -1.45 -10.25 3.21
CA ILE A 57 -2.12 -10.86 2.06
C ILE A 57 -3.64 -10.62 2.03
N LEU A 58 -4.25 -10.06 3.08
CA LEU A 58 -5.69 -9.86 3.21
C LEU A 58 -6.33 -9.20 1.98
N LEU A 59 -5.63 -8.19 1.43
CA LEU A 59 -6.14 -7.40 0.30
C LEU A 59 -6.06 -8.17 -1.03
N GLY A 60 -5.55 -9.40 -1.06
CA GLY A 60 -5.51 -10.25 -2.25
C GLY A 60 -4.63 -9.68 -3.36
N LYS A 61 -3.61 -8.89 -3.02
CA LYS A 61 -2.67 -8.34 -3.99
C LYS A 61 -1.87 -9.47 -4.64
N ASN A 62 -1.86 -9.50 -5.96
CA ASN A 62 -1.14 -10.50 -6.74
C ASN A 62 0.38 -10.25 -6.67
N SER A 63 1.18 -11.28 -6.98
CA SER A 63 2.65 -11.18 -7.03
C SER A 63 3.16 -10.17 -8.05
N ASP A 64 2.35 -9.83 -9.06
CA ASP A 64 2.63 -8.81 -10.08
C ASP A 64 2.23 -7.38 -9.64
N GLY A 65 1.73 -7.23 -8.41
CA GLY A 65 1.31 -5.96 -7.81
C GLY A 65 -0.12 -5.52 -8.16
N THR A 66 -0.86 -6.29 -8.94
CA THR A 66 -2.25 -5.98 -9.30
C THR A 66 -3.25 -6.42 -8.25
N PHE A 67 -4.44 -5.83 -8.25
CA PHE A 67 -5.55 -6.28 -7.42
C PHE A 67 -6.64 -6.94 -8.27
N PRO A 68 -7.18 -8.09 -7.84
CA PRO A 68 -8.35 -8.68 -8.47
C PRO A 68 -9.59 -7.80 -8.25
N ILE A 69 -10.56 -7.88 -9.16
CA ILE A 69 -11.77 -7.05 -9.15
C ILE A 69 -12.53 -7.18 -7.82
N TRP A 70 -12.63 -8.39 -7.27
CA TRP A 70 -13.32 -8.61 -5.99
C TRP A 70 -12.68 -7.82 -4.84
N SER A 71 -11.35 -7.70 -4.83
CA SER A 71 -10.62 -6.94 -3.82
C SER A 71 -10.85 -5.44 -4.00
N LEU A 72 -10.78 -4.96 -5.24
CA LEU A 72 -11.09 -3.56 -5.54
C LEU A 72 -12.49 -3.17 -5.10
N VAL A 73 -13.48 -4.04 -5.31
CA VAL A 73 -14.85 -3.81 -4.84
C VAL A 73 -14.90 -3.82 -3.32
N MET A 74 -14.50 -4.93 -2.67
CA MET A 74 -14.63 -5.18 -1.23
C MET A 74 -13.78 -4.27 -0.33
N PHE A 75 -12.59 -3.88 -0.78
CA PHE A 75 -11.68 -3.04 -0.02
C PHE A 75 -11.61 -1.61 -0.54
N SER A 76 -12.47 -1.21 -1.49
CA SER A 76 -12.50 0.14 -2.07
C SER A 76 -12.44 1.27 -1.02
N PRO A 77 -13.20 1.27 0.10
CA PRO A 77 -13.17 2.39 1.04
C PRO A 77 -11.82 2.55 1.74
N TYR A 78 -11.05 1.47 1.84
CA TYR A 78 -9.71 1.48 2.41
C TYR A 78 -8.67 1.80 1.34
N LEU A 79 -8.69 1.10 0.20
CA LEU A 79 -7.72 1.27 -0.89
C LEU A 79 -7.72 2.72 -1.45
N TYR A 80 -8.89 3.32 -1.66
CA TYR A 80 -8.94 4.72 -2.11
C TYR A 80 -8.53 5.70 -1.02
N PHE A 81 -8.85 5.40 0.24
CA PHE A 81 -8.43 6.23 1.36
C PHE A 81 -6.90 6.30 1.49
N VAL A 82 -6.20 5.17 1.45
CA VAL A 82 -4.73 5.15 1.59
C VAL A 82 -4.04 5.79 0.39
N ARG A 83 -4.59 5.65 -0.83
CA ARG A 83 -4.06 6.32 -2.02
C ARG A 83 -4.23 7.84 -1.93
N GLY A 84 -5.40 8.31 -1.51
CA GLY A 84 -5.65 9.74 -1.28
C GLY A 84 -4.75 10.31 -0.18
N PHE A 85 -4.60 9.57 0.93
CA PHE A 85 -3.72 9.96 2.02
C PHE A 85 -2.24 9.99 1.59
N SER A 86 -1.79 9.04 0.76
CA SER A 86 -0.45 9.03 0.16
C SER A 86 -0.22 10.26 -0.71
N ALA A 87 -1.15 10.58 -1.62
CA ALA A 87 -1.06 11.75 -2.46
C ALA A 87 -1.00 13.06 -1.64
N LEU A 88 -1.86 13.21 -0.62
CA LEU A 88 -1.87 14.37 0.26
C LEU A 88 -0.56 14.52 1.05
N ARG A 89 -0.02 13.42 1.60
CA ARG A 89 1.25 13.45 2.33
C ARG A 89 2.40 13.87 1.42
N ARG A 90 2.45 13.35 0.19
CA ARG A 90 3.47 13.74 -0.80
C ARG A 90 3.37 15.21 -1.21
N MET A 91 2.16 15.72 -1.42
CA MET A 91 1.94 17.13 -1.71
C MET A 91 2.45 18.04 -0.57
N LYS A 92 2.39 17.55 0.68
CA LYS A 92 2.82 18.29 1.87
C LYS A 92 4.31 18.15 2.18
N SER A 93 4.92 16.98 1.93
CA SER A 93 6.33 16.74 2.30
C SER A 93 7.31 17.41 1.35
N GLY A 94 6.98 17.48 0.04
CA GLY A 94 7.90 17.99 -0.98
C GLY A 94 9.14 17.11 -1.18
N GLU A 95 9.13 15.88 -0.63
CA GLU A 95 10.23 14.94 -0.76
C GLU A 95 10.35 14.45 -2.21
N PRO A 96 11.58 14.19 -2.68
CA PRO A 96 11.78 13.61 -4.00
C PRO A 96 11.08 12.24 -4.08
N PRO A 97 10.54 11.84 -5.25
CA PRO A 97 9.86 10.56 -5.38
C PRO A 97 10.72 9.35 -5.02
N TYR A 98 12.03 9.47 -5.21
CA TYR A 98 13.06 8.48 -4.89
C TYR A 98 14.42 9.14 -4.67
N SER A 99 15.33 8.39 -4.05
CA SER A 99 16.74 8.74 -3.86
C SER A 99 17.62 7.57 -4.28
N GLU A 100 18.77 7.86 -4.90
CA GLU A 100 19.80 6.86 -5.19
C GLU A 100 20.66 6.62 -3.95
N ILE A 101 20.69 5.38 -3.46
CA ILE A 101 21.42 5.00 -2.24
C ILE A 101 22.79 4.39 -2.57
N SER A 102 22.87 3.75 -3.73
CA SER A 102 24.08 3.16 -4.31
C SER A 102 23.88 3.13 -5.84
N GLU A 103 24.95 3.00 -6.61
CA GLU A 103 24.89 2.96 -8.07
C GLU A 103 23.82 1.96 -8.58
N GLY A 104 22.80 2.51 -9.25
CA GLY A 104 21.68 1.75 -9.79
C GLY A 104 20.74 1.15 -8.74
N LEU A 105 20.74 1.65 -7.49
CA LEU A 105 19.87 1.23 -6.41
C LEU A 105 19.12 2.45 -5.84
N TYR A 106 17.81 2.44 -6.00
CA TYR A 106 16.93 3.53 -5.63
C TYR A 106 15.93 3.10 -4.56
N VAL A 107 15.61 4.02 -3.65
CA VAL A 107 14.57 3.85 -2.63
C VAL A 107 13.61 5.03 -2.68
N GLY A 108 12.31 4.80 -2.55
CA GLY A 108 11.33 5.88 -2.52
C GLY A 108 9.91 5.46 -2.20
N GLY A 109 8.98 6.37 -2.43
CA GLY A 109 7.55 6.13 -2.26
C GLY A 109 6.90 5.56 -3.50
N TRP A 110 5.63 5.19 -3.35
CA TRP A 110 4.87 4.53 -4.41
C TRP A 110 4.83 5.38 -5.71
N PRO A 111 5.32 4.86 -6.84
CA PRO A 111 5.37 5.60 -8.09
C PRO A 111 3.98 5.66 -8.73
N CYS A 112 3.25 6.77 -8.52
CA CYS A 112 1.91 6.94 -9.09
C CYS A 112 1.92 7.25 -10.60
N SER A 113 3.09 7.34 -11.23
CA SER A 113 3.27 7.71 -12.64
C SER A 113 4.71 7.41 -13.10
N LEU A 114 4.93 7.32 -14.42
CA LEU A 114 6.24 7.00 -15.01
C LEU A 114 7.35 8.03 -14.71
N ASP A 115 7.02 9.31 -14.61
CA ASP A 115 7.96 10.39 -14.25
C ASP A 115 8.52 10.26 -12.84
N LYS A 116 7.88 9.45 -11.99
CA LYS A 116 8.29 9.18 -10.62
C LYS A 116 9.09 7.88 -10.48
N LEU A 117 9.46 7.24 -11.60
CA LEU A 117 10.38 6.12 -11.59
C LEU A 117 11.83 6.58 -11.78
N PRO A 118 12.80 5.86 -11.19
CA PRO A 118 14.20 6.01 -11.54
C PRO A 118 14.48 5.76 -13.03
N PRO A 119 15.56 6.36 -13.58
CA PRO A 119 15.94 6.15 -14.97
C PRO A 119 16.41 4.70 -15.23
N GLY A 120 16.49 4.32 -16.51
CA GLY A 120 17.12 3.06 -16.93
C GLY A 120 16.24 1.81 -16.81
N ASN A 121 14.91 1.96 -16.81
CA ASN A 121 13.94 0.86 -16.75
C ASN A 121 14.16 -0.07 -15.54
N PRO A 122 13.98 0.44 -14.31
CA PRO A 122 14.33 -0.29 -13.11
C PRO A 122 13.46 -1.54 -12.91
N ALA A 123 14.05 -2.56 -12.30
CA ALA A 123 13.35 -3.66 -11.69
C ALA A 123 12.75 -3.20 -10.35
N ILE A 124 11.45 -3.41 -10.16
CA ILE A 124 10.66 -2.84 -9.06
C ILE A 124 10.46 -3.89 -7.96
N ILE A 125 10.79 -3.51 -6.72
CA ILE A 125 10.41 -4.23 -5.51
C ILE A 125 9.37 -3.38 -4.78
N ASP A 126 8.16 -3.91 -4.65
CA ASP A 126 7.03 -3.26 -4.02
C ASP A 126 6.82 -3.84 -2.62
N CYS A 127 7.03 -3.02 -1.60
CA CYS A 127 6.87 -3.38 -0.20
C CYS A 127 5.51 -2.97 0.39
N THR A 128 4.49 -2.71 -0.44
CA THR A 128 3.17 -2.29 0.02
C THR A 128 2.15 -3.42 -0.11
N SER A 129 1.24 -3.51 0.84
CA SER A 129 0.06 -4.38 0.71
C SER A 129 -1.07 -3.66 -0.03
N GLU A 130 -1.07 -2.32 0.02
CA GLU A 130 -2.23 -1.48 -0.26
C GLU A 130 -2.14 -0.74 -1.59
N MET A 131 -0.92 -0.46 -2.08
CA MET A 131 -0.73 0.33 -3.30
C MET A 131 -0.70 -0.58 -4.53
N PRO A 132 -1.42 -0.27 -5.61
CA PRO A 132 -1.41 -1.09 -6.81
C PRO A 132 -0.16 -0.82 -7.65
N ARG A 133 0.28 -1.80 -8.43
CA ARG A 133 1.11 -1.52 -9.60
C ARG A 133 0.33 -0.67 -10.60
N MET A 134 0.94 0.39 -11.12
CA MET A 134 0.34 1.18 -12.21
C MET A 134 0.39 0.39 -13.52
N LEU A 135 -0.70 0.41 -14.29
CA LEU A 135 -0.82 -0.32 -15.55
C LEU A 135 0.27 0.06 -16.56
N GLU A 136 0.70 1.33 -16.55
CA GLU A 136 1.79 1.87 -17.37
C GLU A 136 3.12 1.14 -17.17
N PHE A 137 3.32 0.48 -16.02
CA PHE A 137 4.54 -0.27 -15.73
C PHE A 137 4.48 -1.72 -16.24
N THR A 138 3.31 -2.19 -16.69
CA THR A 138 3.07 -3.58 -17.08
C THR A 138 3.85 -3.91 -18.36
N GLY A 139 4.54 -5.05 -18.38
CA GLY A 139 5.32 -5.52 -19.54
C GLY A 139 6.72 -4.92 -19.67
N ASN A 140 6.94 -3.69 -19.20
CA ASN A 140 8.23 -3.00 -19.36
C ASN A 140 9.19 -3.21 -18.17
N HIS A 141 8.65 -3.44 -16.97
CA HIS A 141 9.45 -3.55 -15.75
C HIS A 141 9.32 -4.95 -15.12
N ALA A 142 10.46 -5.53 -14.73
CA ALA A 142 10.46 -6.68 -13.83
C ALA A 142 9.91 -6.25 -12.47
N PHE A 143 9.04 -7.07 -11.87
CA PHE A 143 8.30 -6.68 -10.67
C PHE A 143 8.31 -7.81 -9.64
N LEU A 144 8.52 -7.45 -8.37
CA LEU A 144 8.45 -8.35 -7.23
C LEU A 144 7.67 -7.67 -6.10
N CYS A 145 6.51 -8.22 -5.75
CA CYS A 145 5.71 -7.75 -4.63
C CYS A 145 6.06 -8.52 -3.34
N ILE A 146 6.38 -7.78 -2.28
CA ILE A 146 6.57 -8.27 -0.90
C ILE A 146 5.54 -7.54 -0.03
N PRO A 147 4.28 -8.00 0.00
CA PRO A 147 3.21 -7.27 0.66
C PRO A 147 3.52 -7.11 2.14
N THR A 148 3.64 -5.85 2.58
CA THR A 148 3.89 -5.47 3.97
C THR A 148 2.91 -4.38 4.35
N TRP A 149 2.40 -4.41 5.58
CA TRP A 149 1.54 -3.33 6.07
C TRP A 149 2.37 -2.06 6.28
N GLU A 150 1.77 -0.90 6.01
CA GLU A 150 2.34 0.38 6.44
C GLU A 150 2.66 0.34 7.96
N THR A 151 3.78 0.95 8.37
CA THR A 151 4.33 0.87 9.75
C THR A 151 4.88 -0.50 10.19
N ARG A 152 5.02 -1.45 9.26
CA ARG A 152 5.66 -2.75 9.48
C ARG A 152 6.86 -2.95 8.56
N SER A 153 7.73 -3.87 8.96
CA SER A 153 8.76 -4.45 8.11
C SER A 153 8.35 -5.87 7.70
N PRO A 154 8.81 -6.37 6.54
CA PRO A 154 8.73 -7.80 6.25
C PRO A 154 9.42 -8.61 7.34
N GLN A 155 9.05 -9.88 7.49
CA GLN A 155 9.77 -10.77 8.40
C GLN A 155 11.20 -11.01 7.88
N PRO A 156 12.19 -11.26 8.74
CA PRO A 156 13.59 -11.45 8.29
C PRO A 156 13.75 -12.49 7.19
N ALA A 157 12.97 -13.57 7.22
CA ALA A 157 12.97 -14.60 6.19
C ALA A 157 12.46 -14.09 4.82
N ASP A 158 11.47 -13.18 4.83
CA ASP A 158 10.88 -12.61 3.62
C ASP A 158 11.77 -11.53 2.98
N ILE A 159 12.76 -11.01 3.70
CA ILE A 159 13.74 -10.04 3.19
C ILE A 159 14.78 -10.71 2.29
N GLU A 160 15.10 -11.98 2.52
CA GLU A 160 16.18 -12.64 1.79
C GLU A 160 15.88 -12.81 0.29
N VAL A 161 14.62 -13.11 -0.05
CA VAL A 161 14.15 -13.26 -1.43
C VAL A 161 14.32 -11.98 -2.27
N PRO A 162 13.78 -10.81 -1.87
CA PRO A 162 13.95 -9.57 -2.61
C PRO A 162 15.40 -9.10 -2.66
N VAL A 163 16.21 -9.33 -1.61
CA VAL A 163 17.65 -9.02 -1.65
C VAL A 163 18.37 -9.83 -2.71
N LYS A 164 18.22 -11.16 -2.70
CA LYS A 164 18.82 -12.03 -3.71
C LYS A 164 18.35 -11.68 -5.12
N TRP A 165 17.08 -11.34 -5.28
CA TRP A 165 16.52 -10.92 -6.55
C TRP A 165 17.11 -9.58 -7.04
N ALA A 166 17.22 -8.59 -6.16
CA ALA A 166 17.86 -7.30 -6.45
C ALA A 166 19.32 -7.48 -6.87
N CYS A 167 20.09 -8.30 -6.14
CA CYS A 167 21.48 -8.60 -6.48
C CYS A 167 21.60 -9.18 -7.89
N ARG A 168 20.73 -10.13 -8.27
CA ARG A 168 20.72 -10.70 -9.63
C ARG A 168 20.39 -9.66 -10.69
N LYS A 169 19.45 -8.75 -10.44
CA LYS A 169 19.10 -7.66 -11.38
C LYS A 169 20.26 -6.68 -11.56
N ARG A 170 20.91 -6.27 -10.47
CA ARG A 170 22.09 -5.40 -10.52
C ARG A 170 23.27 -6.05 -11.23
N ALA A 171 23.49 -7.36 -11.05
CA ALA A 171 24.51 -8.11 -11.81
C ALA A 171 24.26 -8.11 -13.33
N GLN A 172 22.99 -7.95 -13.75
CA GLN A 172 22.58 -7.79 -15.15
C GLN A 172 22.64 -6.31 -15.62
N LYS A 173 23.18 -5.40 -14.80
CA LYS A 173 23.19 -3.94 -15.03
C LYS A 173 21.78 -3.33 -15.15
N ILE A 174 20.78 -3.98 -14.56
CA ILE A 174 19.42 -3.45 -14.47
C ILE A 174 19.29 -2.70 -13.15
N PRO A 175 18.92 -1.40 -13.16
CA PRO A 175 18.68 -0.65 -11.94
C PRO A 175 17.57 -1.29 -11.09
N VAL A 176 17.63 -1.11 -9.77
CA VAL A 176 16.61 -1.62 -8.85
C VAL A 176 15.95 -0.46 -8.12
N PHE A 177 14.62 -0.46 -8.11
CA PHE A 177 13.82 0.49 -7.35
C PHE A 177 13.02 -0.25 -6.28
N ILE A 178 13.28 0.09 -5.01
CA ILE A 178 12.55 -0.44 -3.87
C ILE A 178 11.61 0.67 -3.39
N HIS A 179 10.31 0.39 -3.29
CA HIS A 179 9.37 1.38 -2.80
C HIS A 179 8.45 0.87 -1.70
N CYS A 180 8.04 1.81 -0.85
CA CYS A 180 6.93 1.66 0.08
C CYS A 180 5.80 2.62 -0.35
N ALA A 181 4.95 3.06 0.57
CA ALA A 181 3.90 4.04 0.29
C ALA A 181 4.43 5.49 0.18
N TYR A 182 5.46 5.84 0.96
CA TYR A 182 6.01 7.21 1.10
C TYR A 182 7.48 7.30 0.73
#